data_AF-A0A3C0B898-F1
#
_entry.id   AF-A0A3C0B898-F1
#
_cell.length_a   1.000
_cell.length_b   1.000
_cell.length_c   1.000
_cell.angle_alpha   90.00
_cell.angle_beta   90.00
_cell.angle_gamma   90.00
#
_symmetry.space_group_name_H-M   'P 1'
#
loop_
_entity.id
_entity.type
_entity.pdbx_description
1 polymer ?
#
loop_
_entity_poly.entity_id
_entity_poly.type
_entity_poly.pdbx_seq_one_letter_code
_entity_poly.pdbx_strand_id
1 'polypeptide(L)'
;MKIIYYPFLILCLTLLGIPVTAQQSAKITIDLKGLNDSLVYLASYGGDKQFVVDTAVRTENGSYVFRPGKLLDHGMYIFVDASKKRLFDFIIGQEQTFL
;
A
#
# COMPACT_ATOMS: atom_id res chain seq x y z
N MET A 1 -49.02 -23.07 22.22
CA MET A 1 -48.61 -22.11 21.17
C MET A 1 -47.13 -22.31 20.91
N LYS A 2 -46.75 -23.08 19.87
CA LYS A 2 -45.33 -23.40 19.59
C LYS A 2 -44.73 -22.25 18.78
N ILE A 3 -43.87 -21.45 19.41
CA ILE A 3 -43.14 -20.38 18.73
C ILE A 3 -42.17 -21.05 17.74
N ILE A 4 -42.36 -20.78 16.45
CA ILE A 4 -41.59 -21.36 15.34
C ILE A 4 -40.34 -20.51 15.13
N TYR A 5 -39.20 -20.99 15.63
CA TYR A 5 -37.90 -20.30 15.57
C TYR A 5 -37.14 -20.50 14.23
N TYR A 6 -37.75 -21.22 13.28
CA TYR A 6 -37.15 -21.53 11.98
C TYR A 6 -36.72 -20.32 11.12
N PRO A 7 -37.42 -19.17 11.08
CA PRO A 7 -36.95 -18.04 10.27
C PRO A 7 -35.71 -17.37 10.88
N PHE A 8 -35.54 -17.43 12.21
CA PHE A 8 -34.36 -16.90 12.89
C PHE A 8 -33.12 -17.77 12.65
N LEU A 9 -33.29 -19.10 12.57
CA LEU A 9 -32.22 -20.04 12.25
C LEU A 9 -31.71 -19.89 10.81
N ILE A 10 -32.63 -19.67 9.85
CA ILE A 10 -32.30 -19.49 8.42
C ILE A 10 -31.55 -18.16 8.18
N LEU A 11 -31.94 -17.08 8.88
CA LEU A 11 -31.25 -15.78 8.80
C LEU A 11 -29.80 -15.86 9.32
N CYS A 12 -29.54 -16.68 10.33
CA CYS A 12 -28.20 -16.89 10.88
C CYS A 12 -27.29 -17.67 9.91
N LEU A 13 -27.85 -18.59 9.13
CA LEU A 13 -27.10 -19.45 8.21
C LEU A 13 -26.58 -18.69 6.97
N THR A 14 -27.23 -17.60 6.56
CA THR A 14 -26.81 -16.79 5.41
C THR A 14 -25.64 -15.84 5.70
N LEU A 15 -25.26 -15.60 6.97
CA LEU A 15 -24.16 -14.70 7.32
C LEU A 15 -22.75 -15.34 7.24
N LEU A 16 -22.64 -16.65 7.02
CA LEU A 16 -21.36 -17.38 7.07
C LEU A 16 -20.54 -17.38 5.77
N GLY A 17 -21.02 -16.71 4.71
CA GLY A 17 -20.52 -16.91 3.34
C GLY A 17 -19.68 -15.80 2.71
N ILE A 18 -19.12 -14.83 3.45
CA ILE A 18 -18.35 -13.75 2.80
C ILE A 18 -16.96 -14.27 2.42
N PRO A 19 -16.61 -14.37 1.12
CA PRO A 19 -15.25 -14.74 0.73
C PRO A 19 -14.29 -13.61 1.13
N VAL A 20 -13.35 -13.93 2.03
CA VAL A 20 -12.23 -13.04 2.35
C VAL A 20 -11.22 -13.14 1.22
N THR A 21 -11.32 -12.26 0.23
CA THR A 21 -10.28 -12.10 -0.80
C THR A 21 -9.12 -11.30 -0.22
N ALA A 22 -7.91 -11.84 -0.25
CA ALA A 22 -6.71 -11.07 0.08
C ALA A 22 -6.55 -9.92 -0.94
N GLN A 23 -6.53 -8.67 -0.46
CA GLN A 23 -6.27 -7.52 -1.32
C GLN A 23 -4.81 -7.54 -1.77
N GLN A 24 -4.60 -7.44 -3.08
CA GLN A 24 -3.26 -7.25 -3.64
C GLN A 24 -2.75 -5.86 -3.26
N SER A 25 -1.51 -5.81 -2.78
CA SER A 25 -0.83 -4.57 -2.39
C SER A 25 0.59 -4.54 -2.94
N ALA A 26 1.05 -3.35 -3.32
CA ALA A 26 2.43 -3.19 -3.74
C ALA A 26 3.36 -3.14 -2.53
N LYS A 27 4.60 -3.59 -2.72
CA LYS A 27 5.68 -3.44 -1.74
C LYS A 27 6.90 -2.93 -2.46
N ILE A 28 7.42 -1.79 -2.01
CA ILE A 28 8.63 -1.18 -2.59
C ILE A 28 9.68 -1.10 -1.50
N THR A 29 10.80 -1.77 -1.73
CA THR A 29 11.97 -1.71 -0.86
C THR A 29 13.04 -0.88 -1.56
N ILE A 30 13.51 0.16 -0.89
CA ILE A 30 14.60 1.02 -1.38
C ILE A 30 15.76 0.90 -0.40
N ASP A 31 16.89 0.42 -0.91
CA ASP A 31 18.15 0.37 -0.18
C ASP A 31 18.96 1.60 -0.52
N LEU A 32 19.07 2.54 0.43
CA LEU A 32 19.83 3.78 0.24
C LEU A 32 20.82 3.98 1.39
N LYS A 33 22.10 3.97 1.05
CA LYS A 33 23.18 4.24 2.01
C LYS A 33 23.43 5.75 2.12
N GLY A 34 23.81 6.21 3.31
CA GLY A 34 24.22 7.60 3.54
C GLY A 34 23.08 8.60 3.74
N LEU A 35 21.82 8.17 3.71
CA LEU A 35 20.71 8.99 4.15
C LEU A 35 20.58 8.91 5.68
N ASN A 36 20.75 10.03 6.37
CA ASN A 36 20.64 10.12 7.83
C ASN A 36 19.18 10.29 8.31
N ASP A 37 18.26 10.55 7.38
CA ASP A 37 16.85 10.76 7.71
C ASP A 37 16.15 9.45 8.06
N SER A 38 15.37 9.49 9.13
CA SER A 38 14.55 8.36 9.53
C SER A 38 13.29 8.24 8.68
N LEU A 39 12.79 9.33 8.09
CA LEU A 39 11.49 9.40 7.41
C LEU A 39 11.66 9.77 5.94
N VAL A 40 10.93 9.07 5.07
CA VAL A 40 10.91 9.31 3.63
C VAL A 40 9.49 9.16 3.09
N TYR A 41 9.25 9.80 1.93
CA TYR A 41 7.99 9.77 1.23
C TYR A 41 8.16 9.16 -0.16
N LEU A 42 7.12 8.45 -0.58
CA LEU A 42 6.92 8.07 -1.97
C LEU A 42 5.85 9.00 -2.54
N ALA A 43 6.12 9.64 -3.67
CA ALA A 43 5.15 10.50 -4.35
C ALA A 43 4.94 10.08 -5.81
N SER A 44 3.72 10.22 -6.33
CA SER A 44 3.39 10.03 -7.75
C SER A 44 3.27 11.36 -8.48
N TYR A 45 3.49 11.34 -9.80
CA TYR A 45 3.15 12.47 -10.66
C TYR A 45 1.69 12.38 -11.13
N GLY A 46 0.95 13.48 -10.98
CA GLY A 46 -0.38 13.67 -11.56
C GLY A 46 -0.42 14.97 -12.35
N GLY A 47 0.09 14.94 -13.57
CA GLY A 47 0.24 16.13 -14.43
C GLY A 47 1.35 17.05 -13.92
N ASP A 48 0.99 18.28 -13.54
CA ASP A 48 1.89 19.30 -13.00
C ASP A 48 2.11 19.17 -11.48
N LYS A 49 1.39 18.26 -10.81
CA LYS A 49 1.42 18.09 -9.36
C LYS A 49 2.03 16.75 -8.94
N GLN A 50 2.52 16.73 -7.71
CA GLN A 50 3.07 15.55 -7.05
C GLN A 50 2.23 15.22 -5.81
N PHE A 51 1.91 13.95 -5.63
CA PHE A 51 1.05 13.48 -4.53
C PHE A 51 1.80 12.45 -3.71
N VAL A 52 1.92 12.67 -2.40
CA VAL A 52 2.48 11.65 -1.50
C VAL A 52 1.51 10.47 -1.47
N VAL A 53 2.00 9.29 -1.84
CA VAL A 53 1.22 8.04 -1.88
C VAL A 53 1.48 7.17 -0.67
N ASP A 54 2.67 7.22 -0.09
CA ASP A 54 3.05 6.44 1.10
C ASP A 54 4.23 7.07 1.84
N THR A 55 4.45 6.65 3.08
CA THR A 55 5.52 7.10 3.97
C THR A 55 6.23 5.89 4.58
N ALA A 56 7.55 5.91 4.61
CA ALA A 56 8.34 4.85 5.22
C ALA A 56 9.33 5.41 6.24
N VAL A 57 9.60 4.61 7.26
CA VAL A 57 10.69 4.86 8.21
C VAL A 57 11.84 3.92 7.90
N ARG A 58 13.08 4.39 8.10
CA ARG A 58 14.30 3.60 7.94
C ARG A 58 14.24 2.37 8.84
N THR A 59 14.46 1.20 8.26
CA THR A 59 14.58 -0.06 9.00
C THR A 59 15.96 -0.17 9.66
N GLU A 60 16.11 -1.10 10.59
CA GLU A 60 17.40 -1.40 11.24
C GLU A 60 18.49 -1.79 10.22
N ASN A 61 18.09 -2.40 9.10
CA ASN A 61 18.98 -2.81 8.02
C ASN A 61 19.37 -1.64 7.08
N GLY A 62 18.82 -0.44 7.31
CA GLY A 62 19.10 0.75 6.52
C GLY A 62 18.25 0.90 5.25
N SER A 63 17.24 0.06 5.07
CA SER A 63 16.29 0.12 3.94
C SER A 63 15.06 0.95 4.29
N TYR A 64 14.32 1.38 3.28
CA TYR A 64 13.00 1.98 3.40
C TYR A 64 11.97 1.10 2.71
N VAL A 65 10.88 0.74 3.41
CA VAL A 65 9.88 -0.20 2.90
C VAL A 65 8.50 0.44 2.88
N PHE A 66 8.01 0.75 1.68
CA PHE A 66 6.65 1.23 1.43
C PHE A 66 5.70 0.05 1.25
N ARG A 67 4.50 0.19 1.81
CA ARG A 67 3.41 -0.79 1.76
C ARG A 67 2.09 -0.06 1.56
N PRO A 68 1.88 0.59 0.40
CA PRO A 68 0.58 1.15 0.06
C PRO A 68 -0.45 0.03 0.17
N GLY A 69 -1.58 0.26 0.85
CA GLY A 69 -2.64 -0.74 1.06
C GLY A 69 -3.37 -1.19 -0.23
N LYS A 70 -2.79 -0.92 -1.40
CA LYS A 70 -3.28 -1.20 -2.74
C LYS A 70 -2.10 -1.29 -3.71
N LEU A 71 -2.34 -1.81 -4.90
CA LEU A 71 -1.42 -1.64 -6.02
C LEU A 71 -1.26 -0.15 -6.37
N LEU A 72 -0.09 0.21 -6.86
CA LEU A 72 0.16 1.55 -7.35
C LEU A 72 -0.27 1.65 -8.81
N ASP A 73 -0.67 2.84 -9.24
CA ASP A 73 -0.86 3.08 -10.65
C ASP A 73 0.50 3.00 -11.37
N HIS A 74 0.51 2.56 -12.62
CA HIS A 74 1.73 2.62 -13.41
C HIS A 74 2.05 4.09 -13.72
N GLY A 75 3.33 4.46 -13.72
CA GLY A 75 3.73 5.84 -13.97
C GLY A 75 5.03 6.22 -13.29
N MET A 76 5.31 7.52 -13.25
CA MET A 76 6.51 8.08 -12.66
C MET A 76 6.28 8.40 -11.17
N TYR A 77 7.26 8.04 -10.36
CA TYR A 77 7.28 8.18 -8.92
C TYR A 77 8.57 8.85 -8.46
N ILE A 78 8.53 9.43 -7.28
CA ILE A 78 9.60 10.22 -6.67
C ILE A 78 9.85 9.68 -5.28
N PHE A 79 11.11 9.39 -4.98
CA PHE A 79 11.58 9.16 -3.62
C PHE A 79 12.04 10.48 -3.01
N VAL A 80 11.48 10.82 -1.85
CA VAL A 80 11.61 12.15 -1.24
C VAL A 80 12.02 12.01 0.22
N ASP A 81 12.93 12.86 0.70
CA ASP A 81 13.32 12.89 2.11
C ASP A 81 12.32 13.63 3.01
N ALA A 82 12.56 13.61 4.33
CA ALA A 82 11.75 14.31 5.33
C ALA A 82 11.66 15.83 5.09
N SER A 83 12.66 16.42 4.43
CA SER A 83 12.73 17.85 4.10
C SER A 83 12.04 18.19 2.78
N LYS A 84 11.32 17.23 2.18
CA LYS A 84 10.66 17.33 0.87
C LYS A 84 11.64 17.51 -0.30
N LYS A 85 12.92 17.18 -0.11
CA LYS A 85 13.90 17.19 -1.19
C LYS A 85 13.77 15.90 -1.98
N ARG A 86 13.72 16.06 -3.30
CA ARG A 86 13.77 14.95 -4.25
C ARG A 86 15.12 14.26 -4.17
N LEU A 87 15.10 12.94 -3.97
CA LEU A 87 16.30 12.10 -3.99
C LEU A 87 16.51 11.52 -5.39
N PHE A 88 15.51 10.84 -5.93
CA PHE A 88 15.51 10.33 -7.31
C PHE A 88 14.10 10.00 -7.79
N ASP A 89 13.96 9.87 -9.12
CA ASP A 89 12.72 9.53 -9.81
C ASP A 89 12.84 8.11 -10.39
N PHE A 90 11.73 7.38 -10.43
CA PHE A 90 11.67 6.03 -11.01
C PHE A 90 10.30 5.74 -11.61
N ILE A 91 10.20 4.73 -12.47
CA ILE A 91 8.96 4.33 -13.13
C ILE A 91 8.46 3.02 -12.51
N ILE A 92 7.18 2.97 -12.22
CA ILE A 92 6.46 1.74 -11.85
C ILE A 92 5.67 1.28 -13.07
N GLY A 93 5.91 0.04 -13.48
CA GLY A 93 5.20 -0.60 -14.59
C GLY A 93 3.79 -1.08 -14.22
N GLN A 94 3.07 -1.59 -15.22
CA GLN A 94 1.74 -2.20 -15.01
C GLN A 94 1.82 -3.51 -14.23
N GLU A 95 2.89 -4.27 -14.42
CA GLU A 95 3.12 -5.52 -13.70
C GLU A 95 3.83 -5.24 -12.37
N GLN A 96 3.12 -5.44 -11.27
CA GLN A 96 3.65 -5.28 -9.90
C GLN A 96 3.57 -6.57 -9.08
N THR A 97 2.99 -7.62 -9.68
CA THR A 97 2.90 -8.96 -9.11
C THR A 97 3.85 -9.84 -9.90
N PHE A 98 5.03 -10.12 -9.34
CA PHE A 98 5.95 -11.08 -9.92
C PHE A 98 5.55 -12.47 -9.40
N LEU A 99 5.05 -13.33 -10.29
CA LEU A 99 4.67 -14.72 -10.00
C LEU A 99 5.90 -15.63 -9.96
#